data_AF-A0A6M5YWW7-F1
#
_entry.id   AF-A0A6M5YWW7-F1
#
_cell.length_a   1.000
_cell.length_b   1.000
_cell.length_c   1.000
_cell.angle_alpha   90.00
_cell.angle_beta   90.00
_cell.angle_gamma   90.00
#
_symmetry.space_group_name_H-M   'P 1'
#
loop_
_entity.id
_entity.type
_entity.pdbx_description
1 polymer ?
#
loop_
_entity_poly.entity_id
_entity_poly.type
_entity_poly.pdbx_seq_one_letter_code
_entity_poly.pdbx_strand_id
1 'polypeptide(L)'
;MRRSRWLPALLASIVAACAISYACIASARHTRPTLAVRDAYLLVSVEAPPAWAEQHRPSIMWGGKEVRLPVVFRGPFTGTSGPEWGATPEEAKQSLTMMGVEVPVRVTPTVACRVSNEPAFGLIPERGGKRRETTLSVATWVTVGPADRPAVIGSNEVRGRAHAAGEYVLSQIEELVAAGHVIDVEPRP
;
A
#
# COMPACT_ATOMS: atom_id res chain seq x y z
N MET A 1 -26.76 -69.64 36.98
CA MET A 1 -26.54 -69.03 35.65
C MET A 1 -26.99 -67.56 35.68
N ARG A 2 -26.06 -66.60 35.85
CA ARG A 2 -26.34 -65.16 35.73
C ARG A 2 -25.49 -64.62 34.58
N ARG A 3 -26.12 -64.31 33.44
CA ARG A 3 -25.44 -63.76 32.26
C ARG A 3 -25.24 -62.26 32.44
N SER A 4 -23.98 -61.84 32.31
CA SER A 4 -23.48 -60.47 32.41
C SER A 4 -24.12 -59.58 31.34
N ARG A 5 -24.82 -58.51 31.76
CA ARG A 5 -25.53 -57.54 30.91
C ARG A 5 -24.77 -56.22 30.70
N TRP A 6 -23.47 -56.16 31.00
CA TRP A 6 -22.74 -54.89 31.10
C TRP A 6 -21.86 -54.52 29.89
N LEU A 7 -21.75 -55.39 28.87
CA LEU A 7 -20.93 -55.11 27.68
C LEU A 7 -21.47 -54.04 26.68
N PRO A 8 -22.78 -53.87 26.44
CA PRO A 8 -23.22 -52.94 25.39
C PRO A 8 -23.17 -51.45 25.82
N ALA A 9 -23.19 -51.15 27.13
CA ALA A 9 -23.13 -49.78 27.63
C ALA A 9 -21.72 -49.16 27.53
N LEU A 10 -20.68 -49.99 27.62
CA LEU A 10 -19.28 -49.55 27.57
C LEU A 10 -18.84 -49.20 26.14
N LEU A 11 -19.34 -49.92 25.14
CA LEU A 11 -19.07 -49.65 23.72
C LEU A 11 -19.76 -48.37 23.23
N ALA A 12 -20.99 -48.09 23.69
CA ALA A 12 -21.71 -46.85 23.33
C ALA A 12 -21.01 -45.59 23.85
N SER A 13 -20.43 -45.64 25.06
CA SER A 13 -19.70 -44.51 25.64
C SER A 13 -18.37 -44.21 24.93
N ILE A 14 -17.68 -45.23 24.43
CA ILE A 14 -16.42 -45.05 23.68
C ILE A 14 -16.68 -44.42 22.30
N VAL A 15 -17.74 -44.86 21.60
CA VAL A 15 -18.12 -44.28 20.30
C VAL A 15 -18.58 -42.82 20.44
N ALA A 16 -19.30 -42.48 21.51
CA ALA A 16 -19.69 -41.10 21.80
C ALA A 16 -18.48 -40.19 22.14
N ALA A 17 -17.49 -40.69 22.89
CA ALA A 17 -16.27 -39.95 23.21
C ALA A 17 -15.39 -39.70 21.96
N CYS A 18 -15.33 -40.66 21.03
CA CYS A 18 -14.64 -40.49 19.75
C CYS A 18 -15.36 -39.49 18.82
N ALA A 19 -16.69 -39.47 18.80
CA ALA A 19 -17.46 -38.51 18.00
C ALA A 19 -17.33 -37.06 18.49
N ILE A 20 -17.29 -36.84 19.81
CA ILE A 20 -17.03 -35.51 20.40
C ILE A 20 -15.59 -35.06 20.10
N SER A 21 -14.63 -35.97 20.15
CA SER A 21 -13.24 -35.68 19.81
C SER A 21 -13.07 -35.30 18.33
N TYR A 22 -13.77 -35.97 17.41
CA TYR A 22 -13.76 -35.62 15.99
C TYR A 22 -14.51 -34.31 15.69
N ALA A 23 -15.61 -34.01 16.40
CA ALA A 23 -16.32 -32.74 16.25
C ALA A 23 -15.51 -31.54 16.81
N CYS A 24 -14.74 -31.75 17.89
CA CYS A 24 -13.81 -30.74 18.40
C CYS A 24 -12.59 -30.53 17.49
N ILE A 25 -12.11 -31.58 16.80
CA ILE A 25 -11.03 -31.48 15.81
C ILE A 25 -11.52 -30.91 14.47
N ALA A 26 -12.77 -31.18 14.06
CA ALA A 26 -13.40 -30.53 12.90
C ALA A 26 -13.80 -29.07 13.18
N SER A 27 -13.99 -28.72 14.46
CA SER A 27 -14.09 -27.34 14.94
C SER A 27 -12.72 -26.68 15.18
N ALA A 28 -11.60 -27.35 14.86
CA ALA A 28 -10.36 -26.66 14.54
C ALA A 28 -10.61 -25.92 13.22
N ARG A 29 -11.29 -24.78 13.36
CA ARG A 29 -11.54 -23.76 12.36
C ARG A 29 -10.37 -23.77 11.40
N HIS A 30 -10.65 -23.93 10.12
CA HIS A 30 -9.76 -23.48 9.06
C HIS A 30 -9.43 -22.01 9.34
N THR A 31 -8.42 -21.76 10.16
CA THR A 31 -7.88 -20.44 10.43
C THR A 31 -7.00 -20.13 9.25
N ARG A 32 -7.67 -19.77 8.15
CA ARG A 32 -7.01 -19.24 6.97
C ARG A 32 -6.22 -18.01 7.42
N PRO A 33 -4.94 -17.87 7.03
CA PRO A 33 -4.23 -16.62 7.24
C PRO A 33 -5.07 -15.49 6.63
N THR A 34 -5.36 -14.48 7.42
CA THR A 34 -6.05 -13.29 6.92
C THR A 34 -5.02 -12.28 6.46
N LEU A 35 -5.18 -11.75 5.26
CA LEU A 35 -4.43 -10.60 4.78
C LEU A 35 -5.21 -9.34 5.10
N ALA A 36 -4.57 -8.37 5.76
CA ALA A 36 -5.12 -7.05 5.99
C ALA A 36 -4.25 -6.00 5.30
N VAL A 37 -4.89 -5.05 4.62
CA VAL A 37 -4.21 -3.85 4.13
C VAL A 37 -4.43 -2.76 5.17
N ARG A 38 -3.33 -2.22 5.73
CA ARG A 38 -3.40 -1.25 6.83
C ARG A 38 -3.33 0.18 6.31
N ASP A 39 -2.26 0.51 5.61
CA ASP A 39 -2.00 1.85 5.12
C ASP A 39 -1.87 1.85 3.60
N ALA A 40 -2.11 3.03 3.03
CA ALA A 40 -1.79 3.37 1.67
C ALA A 40 -0.73 4.47 1.67
N TYR A 41 0.27 4.30 0.81
CA TYR A 41 1.33 5.26 0.60
C TYR A 41 1.24 5.87 -0.79
N LEU A 42 1.43 7.18 -0.89
CA LEU A 42 1.70 7.86 -2.17
C LEU A 42 3.15 8.32 -2.14
N LEU A 43 3.99 7.68 -2.95
CA LEU A 43 5.34 8.14 -3.23
C LEU A 43 5.27 9.18 -4.34
N VAL A 44 5.72 10.40 -4.04
CA VAL A 44 5.92 11.45 -5.04
C VAL A 44 7.41 11.64 -5.22
N SER A 45 7.96 11.17 -6.35
CA SER A 45 9.37 11.31 -6.68
C SER A 45 9.62 12.43 -7.68
N VAL A 46 10.87 12.91 -7.72
CA VAL A 46 11.32 13.86 -8.74
C VAL A 46 12.15 13.09 -9.76
N GLU A 47 11.63 12.96 -10.97
CA GLU A 47 12.30 12.31 -12.08
C GLU A 47 12.84 13.37 -13.04
N ALA A 48 13.99 13.94 -12.68
CA ALA A 48 14.62 15.00 -13.45
C ALA A 48 16.15 14.91 -13.33
N PRO A 49 16.91 15.50 -14.29
CA PRO A 49 18.33 15.74 -14.07
C PRO A 49 18.56 16.51 -12.74
N PRO A 50 19.64 16.23 -11.99
CA PRO A 50 19.90 16.90 -10.71
C PRO A 50 19.87 18.43 -10.81
N ALA A 51 20.45 18.99 -11.88
CA ALA A 51 20.42 20.44 -12.15
C ALA A 51 19.00 20.98 -12.28
N TRP A 52 18.07 20.23 -12.89
CA TRP A 52 16.68 20.65 -13.00
C TRP A 52 16.01 20.65 -11.62
N ALA A 53 16.21 19.60 -10.81
CA ALA A 53 15.62 19.48 -9.48
C ALA A 53 16.14 20.58 -8.53
N GLU A 54 17.43 20.89 -8.59
CA GLU A 54 18.05 21.96 -7.80
C GLU A 54 17.56 23.36 -8.19
N GLN A 55 17.37 23.58 -9.50
CA GLN A 55 16.90 24.83 -10.04
C GLN A 55 15.42 25.04 -9.74
N HIS A 56 14.57 24.05 -10.06
CA HIS A 56 13.11 24.18 -10.08
C HIS A 56 12.45 23.86 -8.74
N ARG A 57 13.13 23.08 -7.87
CA ARG A 57 12.72 22.78 -6.49
C ARG A 57 11.23 22.48 -6.36
N PRO A 58 10.75 21.39 -6.98
CA PRO A 58 9.33 21.12 -7.04
C PRO A 58 8.73 20.98 -5.63
N SER A 59 7.56 21.57 -5.43
CA SER A 59 6.86 21.60 -4.15
C SER A 59 5.34 21.56 -4.31
N ILE A 60 4.64 21.27 -3.22
CA ILE A 60 3.17 21.38 -3.13
C ILE A 60 2.77 22.15 -1.88
N MET A 61 1.54 22.66 -1.85
CA MET A 61 0.94 23.17 -0.62
C MET A 61 0.06 22.09 0.00
N TRP A 62 0.38 21.67 1.22
CA TRP A 62 -0.42 20.70 1.97
C TRP A 62 -0.57 21.13 3.42
N GLY A 63 -1.79 21.11 3.95
CA GLY A 63 -2.07 21.55 5.33
C GLY A 63 -1.59 22.98 5.62
N GLY A 64 -1.62 23.87 4.63
CA GLY A 64 -1.14 25.26 4.75
C GLY A 64 0.39 25.42 4.75
N LYS A 65 1.15 24.34 4.55
CA LYS A 65 2.63 24.36 4.51
C LYS A 65 3.13 24.01 3.11
N GLU A 66 4.24 24.60 2.74
CA GLU A 66 4.97 24.18 1.55
C GLU A 66 5.75 22.89 1.86
N VAL A 67 5.55 21.87 1.04
CA VAL A 67 6.20 20.57 1.13
C VAL A 67 7.07 20.40 -0.11
N ARG A 68 8.38 20.23 0.09
CA ARG A 68 9.31 19.94 -1.01
C ARG A 68 9.24 18.48 -1.42
N LEU A 69 9.38 18.22 -2.72
CA LEU A 69 9.49 16.88 -3.28
C LEU A 69 10.97 16.47 -3.35
N PRO A 70 11.31 15.17 -3.24
CA PRO A 70 10.41 14.02 -3.10
C PRO A 70 9.81 13.90 -1.69
N VAL A 71 8.63 13.28 -1.58
CA VAL A 71 7.92 13.08 -0.31
C VAL A 71 7.03 11.84 -0.37
N VAL A 72 6.73 11.28 0.81
CA VAL A 72 5.76 10.19 0.96
C VAL A 72 4.56 10.67 1.76
N PHE A 73 3.36 10.42 1.26
CA PHE A 73 2.13 10.54 2.05
C PHE A 73 1.70 9.17 2.54
N ARG A 74 1.26 9.08 3.79
CA ARG A 74 0.69 7.86 4.37
C ARG A 74 -0.72 8.14 4.85
N GLY A 75 -1.67 7.29 4.49
CA GLY A 75 -3.05 7.39 4.96
C GLY A 75 -3.63 6.01 5.25
N PRO A 76 -4.69 5.92 6.08
CA PRO A 76 -5.28 4.63 6.38
C PRO A 76 -5.97 4.05 5.15
N PHE A 77 -5.78 2.76 4.92
CA PHE A 77 -6.54 2.02 3.92
C PHE A 77 -7.91 1.66 4.52
N THR A 78 -8.95 2.37 4.12
CA THR A 78 -10.31 2.20 4.67
C THR A 78 -11.26 1.59 3.64
N GLY A 79 -12.08 0.63 4.07
CA GLY A 79 -13.08 0.01 3.20
C GLY A 79 -12.49 -0.87 2.09
N THR A 80 -13.14 -0.89 0.93
CA THR A 80 -12.76 -1.73 -0.22
C THR A 80 -11.87 -1.01 -1.24
N SER A 81 -11.71 0.30 -1.09
CA SER A 81 -10.95 1.17 -1.98
C SER A 81 -10.03 2.03 -1.12
N GLY A 82 -8.72 1.99 -1.41
CA GLY A 82 -7.77 2.88 -0.76
C GLY A 82 -8.07 4.36 -1.04
N PRO A 83 -7.31 5.28 -0.43
CA PRO A 83 -7.50 6.69 -0.65
C PRO A 83 -7.28 7.07 -2.14
N GLU A 84 -8.07 8.00 -2.64
CA GLU A 84 -8.05 8.44 -4.05
C GLU A 84 -6.84 9.33 -4.34
N TRP A 85 -5.67 8.72 -4.50
CA TRP A 85 -4.36 9.38 -4.65
C TRP A 85 -3.69 9.05 -5.98
N GLY A 86 -3.00 10.04 -6.59
CA GLY A 86 -2.25 9.85 -7.84
C GLY A 86 -1.97 11.16 -8.58
N ALA A 87 -1.61 11.08 -9.85
CA ALA A 87 -1.60 12.22 -10.77
C ALA A 87 -3.01 12.48 -11.34
N THR A 88 -3.31 13.75 -11.64
CA THR A 88 -4.55 14.11 -12.32
C THR A 88 -4.61 13.53 -13.75
N PRO A 89 -5.76 12.99 -14.21
CA PRO A 89 -5.85 12.28 -15.50
C PRO A 89 -5.51 13.10 -16.75
N GLU A 90 -5.52 14.42 -16.66
CA GLU A 90 -5.04 15.30 -17.72
C GLU A 90 -3.53 15.50 -17.52
N GLU A 91 -2.70 14.75 -18.27
CA GLU A 91 -1.23 14.75 -18.21
C GLU A 91 -0.59 16.16 -18.35
N ALA A 92 -1.34 17.13 -18.85
CA ALA A 92 -0.95 18.53 -18.98
C ALA A 92 -1.15 19.36 -17.70
N LYS A 93 -1.80 18.83 -16.67
CA LYS A 93 -1.98 19.52 -15.39
C LYS A 93 -0.83 19.21 -14.43
N GLN A 94 -0.31 20.29 -13.84
CA GLN A 94 0.71 20.23 -12.79
C GLN A 94 0.05 19.91 -11.46
N SER A 95 -0.62 18.78 -11.32
CA SER A 95 -1.40 18.49 -10.12
C SER A 95 -1.43 17.02 -9.72
N LEU A 96 -1.45 16.83 -8.40
CA LEU A 96 -1.71 15.56 -7.75
C LEU A 96 -3.18 15.50 -7.36
N THR A 97 -3.80 14.33 -7.41
CA THR A 97 -5.02 14.05 -6.67
C THR A 97 -4.61 13.50 -5.30
N MET A 98 -5.07 14.15 -4.22
CA MET A 98 -4.82 13.74 -2.84
C MET A 98 -6.14 13.79 -2.05
N MET A 99 -6.62 12.63 -1.63
CA MET A 99 -7.93 12.38 -1.01
C MET A 99 -9.07 12.96 -1.85
N GLY A 100 -9.01 12.77 -3.18
CA GLY A 100 -9.98 13.36 -4.11
C GLY A 100 -9.84 14.87 -4.33
N VAL A 101 -8.82 15.53 -3.76
CA VAL A 101 -8.54 16.96 -3.94
C VAL A 101 -7.38 17.17 -4.91
N GLU A 102 -7.56 18.08 -5.86
CA GLU A 102 -6.49 18.53 -6.74
C GLU A 102 -5.50 19.43 -5.98
N VAL A 103 -4.25 19.02 -5.93
CA VAL A 103 -3.14 19.71 -5.26
C VAL A 103 -2.12 20.11 -6.32
N PRO A 104 -2.01 21.42 -6.62
CA PRO A 104 -1.05 21.89 -7.61
C PRO A 104 0.40 21.66 -7.18
N VAL A 105 1.18 21.12 -8.11
CA VAL A 105 2.64 21.06 -8.08
C VAL A 105 3.18 22.38 -8.58
N ARG A 106 4.11 22.95 -7.81
CA ARG A 106 4.77 24.22 -8.09
C ARG A 106 6.23 23.95 -8.42
N VAL A 107 6.74 24.69 -9.39
CA VAL A 107 8.16 24.75 -9.76
C VAL A 107 8.57 26.21 -9.87
N THR A 108 9.81 26.53 -9.48
CA THR A 108 10.34 27.91 -9.47
C THR A 108 11.64 28.00 -10.25
N PRO A 109 11.75 28.81 -11.33
CA PRO A 109 10.70 29.62 -11.94
C PRO A 109 9.56 28.75 -12.49
N THR A 110 8.37 29.33 -12.61
CA THR A 110 7.20 28.61 -13.11
C THR A 110 7.40 28.22 -14.57
N VAL A 111 7.39 26.91 -14.82
CA VAL A 111 7.55 26.28 -16.14
C VAL A 111 6.58 25.10 -16.24
N ALA A 112 6.33 24.61 -17.45
CA ALA A 112 5.60 23.36 -17.65
C ALA A 112 6.35 22.19 -16.99
N CYS A 113 5.68 21.43 -16.12
CA CYS A 113 6.18 20.18 -15.58
C CYS A 113 5.15 19.06 -15.77
N ARG A 114 5.65 17.83 -15.89
CA ARG A 114 4.84 16.62 -15.95
C ARG A 114 4.57 16.12 -14.54
N VAL A 115 3.35 15.65 -14.29
CA VAL A 115 2.97 14.88 -13.11
C VAL A 115 2.30 13.61 -13.62
N SER A 116 2.89 12.43 -13.39
CA SER A 116 2.43 11.18 -14.00
C SER A 116 2.32 10.04 -13.00
N ASN A 117 1.25 9.25 -13.10
CA ASN A 117 1.16 7.97 -12.42
C ASN A 117 2.12 6.99 -13.09
N GLU A 118 2.93 6.32 -12.30
CA GLU A 118 3.80 5.26 -12.81
C GLU A 118 3.12 3.89 -12.65
N PRO A 119 3.39 2.92 -13.54
CA PRO A 119 2.76 1.60 -13.52
C PRO A 119 3.30 0.67 -12.42
N ALA A 120 3.90 1.23 -11.35
CA ALA A 120 4.48 0.46 -10.25
C ALA A 120 3.63 0.60 -8.98
N PHE A 121 3.52 -0.53 -8.27
CA PHE A 121 2.94 -0.58 -6.94
C PHE A 121 3.93 -1.25 -5.98
N GLY A 122 4.07 -0.70 -4.78
CA GLY A 122 4.87 -1.30 -3.71
C GLY A 122 3.97 -2.05 -2.73
N LEU A 123 4.43 -3.22 -2.25
CA LEU A 123 3.82 -3.93 -1.14
C LEU A 123 4.78 -3.88 0.05
N ILE A 124 4.32 -3.27 1.14
CA ILE A 124 5.15 -3.02 2.33
C ILE A 124 4.71 -3.98 3.44
N PRO A 125 5.56 -4.94 3.86
CA PRO A 125 5.25 -5.81 4.98
C PRO A 125 5.28 -5.03 6.30
N GLU A 126 4.15 -5.02 7.01
CA GLU A 126 4.05 -4.36 8.30
C GLU A 126 4.48 -5.30 9.43
N ARG A 127 5.40 -4.83 10.29
CA ARG A 127 5.82 -5.60 11.47
C ARG A 127 4.78 -5.45 12.58
N GLY A 128 4.43 -6.56 13.23
CA GLY A 128 3.58 -6.56 14.43
C GLY A 128 2.13 -6.98 14.23
N GLY A 129 1.80 -7.66 13.13
CA GLY A 129 0.50 -8.30 12.94
C GLY A 129 0.17 -9.32 14.05
N LYS A 130 -1.12 -9.54 14.31
CA LYS A 130 -1.55 -10.63 15.20
C LYS A 130 -1.01 -11.96 14.66
N ARG A 131 -0.77 -12.95 15.53
CA ARG A 131 -0.12 -14.25 15.22
C ARG A 131 -0.73 -15.07 14.04
N ARG A 132 -1.80 -14.59 13.40
CA ARG A 132 -2.54 -15.21 12.28
C ARG A 132 -2.94 -14.23 11.17
N GLU A 133 -2.42 -13.01 11.21
CA GLU A 133 -2.76 -11.92 10.29
C GLU A 133 -1.46 -11.39 9.68
N THR A 134 -1.38 -11.43 8.35
CA THR A 134 -0.32 -10.74 7.61
C THR A 134 -0.85 -9.36 7.27
N THR A 135 -0.16 -8.34 7.73
CA THR A 135 -0.51 -6.96 7.44
C THR A 135 0.43 -6.42 6.37
N LEU A 136 -0.15 -5.85 5.32
CA LEU A 136 0.56 -5.18 4.25
C LEU A 136 0.09 -3.73 4.16
N SER A 137 0.94 -2.88 3.62
CA SER A 137 0.54 -1.58 3.11
C SER A 137 0.80 -1.55 1.61
N VAL A 138 0.02 -0.74 0.89
CA VAL A 138 0.16 -0.59 -0.56
C VAL A 138 0.73 0.77 -0.89
N ALA A 139 1.52 0.87 -1.96
CA ALA A 139 2.10 2.12 -2.41
C ALA A 139 1.76 2.41 -3.87
N THR A 140 1.40 3.65 -4.15
CA THR A 140 1.26 4.21 -5.50
C THR A 140 2.41 5.18 -5.76
N TRP A 141 2.91 5.19 -6.99
CA TRP A 141 4.03 6.03 -7.39
C TRP A 141 3.61 7.09 -8.40
N VAL A 142 3.96 8.34 -8.11
CA VAL A 142 3.85 9.47 -9.01
C VAL A 142 5.22 10.11 -9.23
N THR A 143 5.53 10.43 -10.48
CA THR A 143 6.75 11.18 -10.85
C THR A 143 6.41 12.62 -11.19
N VAL A 144 7.30 13.53 -10.78
CA VAL A 144 7.30 14.94 -11.18
C VAL A 144 8.60 15.23 -11.92
N GLY A 145 8.50 15.86 -13.10
CA GLY A 145 9.69 16.15 -13.89
C GLY A 145 9.46 17.13 -15.05
N PRO A 146 10.48 17.34 -15.89
CA PRO A 146 10.38 18.16 -17.10
C PRO A 146 9.25 17.66 -18.03
N ALA A 147 8.55 18.59 -18.68
CA ALA A 147 7.42 18.26 -19.57
C ALA A 147 7.82 17.50 -20.85
N ASP A 148 9.07 17.65 -21.28
CA ASP A 148 9.63 17.05 -22.50
C ASP A 148 10.11 15.60 -22.31
N ARG A 149 10.14 15.10 -21.07
CA ARG A 149 10.50 13.71 -20.80
C ARG A 149 9.27 12.79 -20.81
N PRO A 150 9.35 11.64 -21.50
CA PRO A 150 8.30 10.63 -21.43
C PRO A 150 8.22 10.05 -20.01
N ALA A 151 7.01 9.69 -19.56
CA ALA A 151 6.82 8.88 -18.34
C ALA A 151 7.67 7.60 -18.44
N VAL A 152 8.10 7.05 -17.30
CA VAL A 152 9.21 6.08 -17.24
C VAL A 152 8.99 4.86 -18.13
N ILE A 153 7.75 4.46 -18.47
CA ILE A 153 7.52 3.23 -19.27
C ILE A 153 6.36 3.34 -20.27
N GLY A 154 6.70 3.24 -21.56
CA GLY A 154 5.83 2.76 -22.62
C GLY A 154 5.53 1.26 -22.49
N SER A 155 4.28 0.89 -22.71
CA SER A 155 3.72 -0.47 -22.60
C SER A 155 4.45 -1.49 -23.47
N ASN A 156 5.21 -2.41 -22.87
CA ASN A 156 5.36 -3.83 -23.28
C ASN A 156 6.43 -4.63 -22.49
N GLU A 157 7.31 -3.98 -21.70
CA GLU A 157 8.29 -4.67 -20.81
C GLU A 157 7.85 -4.73 -19.33
N VAL A 158 6.54 -4.68 -19.10
CA VAL A 158 5.93 -4.23 -17.85
C VAL A 158 6.17 -5.16 -16.66
N ARG A 159 6.33 -6.49 -16.84
CA ARG A 159 6.31 -7.41 -15.69
C ARG A 159 7.61 -7.50 -14.89
N GLY A 160 8.75 -7.63 -15.58
CA GLY A 160 10.08 -7.64 -14.94
C GLY A 160 10.46 -6.27 -14.38
N ARG A 161 10.10 -5.21 -15.11
CA ARG A 161 10.28 -3.83 -14.64
C ARG A 161 9.32 -3.46 -13.51
N ALA A 162 8.08 -3.95 -13.48
CA ALA A 162 7.14 -3.66 -12.38
C ALA A 162 7.57 -4.31 -11.07
N HIS A 163 8.15 -5.51 -11.08
CA HIS A 163 8.68 -6.11 -9.85
C HIS A 163 9.87 -5.32 -9.32
N ALA A 164 10.85 -5.00 -10.17
CA ALA A 164 11.99 -4.17 -9.81
C ALA A 164 11.55 -2.75 -9.38
N ALA A 165 10.52 -2.19 -10.03
CA ALA A 165 9.93 -0.91 -9.66
C ALA A 165 9.18 -0.99 -8.32
N GLY A 166 8.53 -2.11 -8.01
CA GLY A 166 7.90 -2.32 -6.71
C GLY A 166 8.92 -2.39 -5.56
N GLU A 167 10.05 -3.06 -5.78
CA GLU A 167 11.18 -3.07 -4.83
C GLU A 167 11.82 -1.68 -4.69
N TYR A 168 11.96 -0.95 -5.81
CA TYR A 168 12.42 0.44 -5.80
C TYR A 168 11.46 1.35 -5.01
N VAL A 169 10.15 1.26 -5.25
CA VAL A 169 9.14 2.03 -4.52
C VAL A 169 9.21 1.74 -3.03
N LEU A 170 9.38 0.48 -2.64
CA LEU A 170 9.59 0.09 -1.24
C LEU A 170 10.84 0.74 -0.66
N SER A 171 12.00 0.62 -1.31
CA SER A 171 13.26 1.22 -0.84
C SER A 171 13.13 2.74 -0.67
N GLN A 172 12.54 3.42 -1.65
CA GLN A 172 12.38 4.87 -1.61
C GLN A 172 11.44 5.31 -0.49
N ILE A 173 10.38 4.55 -0.23
CA ILE A 173 9.49 4.84 0.90
C ILE A 173 10.23 4.63 2.22
N GLU A 174 10.96 3.53 2.38
CA GLU A 174 11.74 3.25 3.59
C GLU A 174 12.79 4.34 3.85
N GLU A 175 13.51 4.78 2.82
CA GLU A 175 14.50 5.87 2.88
C GLU A 175 13.86 7.20 3.29
N LEU A 176 12.76 7.59 2.64
CA LEU A 176 12.07 8.85 2.93
C LEU A 176 11.40 8.84 4.30
N VAL A 177 10.83 7.71 4.73
CA VAL A 177 10.30 7.55 6.09
C VAL A 177 11.41 7.66 7.12
N ALA A 178 12.55 7.00 6.91
CA ALA A 178 13.71 7.08 7.81
C ALA A 178 14.28 8.51 7.89
N ALA A 179 14.23 9.26 6.79
CA ALA A 179 14.64 10.66 6.74
C ALA A 179 13.60 11.65 7.32
N GLY A 180 12.42 11.17 7.75
CA GLY A 180 11.34 12.02 8.27
C GLY A 180 10.56 12.78 7.19
N HIS A 181 10.68 12.38 5.93
CA HIS A 181 9.94 12.91 4.77
C HIS A 181 8.63 12.15 4.52
N VAL A 182 7.93 11.83 5.60
CA VAL A 182 6.61 11.20 5.58
C VAL A 182 5.56 12.15 6.16
N ILE A 183 4.44 12.31 5.46
CA ILE A 183 3.31 13.11 5.90
C ILE A 183 2.12 12.18 6.13
N ASP A 184 1.68 12.11 7.38
CA ASP A 184 0.45 11.42 7.75
C ASP A 184 -0.77 12.23 7.31
N VAL A 185 -1.67 11.58 6.57
CA VAL A 185 -2.92 12.13 6.09
C VAL A 185 -4.05 11.48 6.87
N GLU A 186 -4.74 12.28 7.67
CA GLU A 186 -5.93 11.83 8.38
C GLU A 186 -7.11 11.66 7.42
N PRO A 187 -7.95 10.63 7.62
CA PRO A 187 -9.19 10.50 6.87
C PRO A 187 -10.09 11.71 7.20
N ARG A 188 -10.67 12.33 6.17
CA ARG A 188 -11.66 13.40 6.39
C ARG A 188 -12.92 12.78 7.01
N PRO A 189 -13.52 13.42 8.03
CA PRO A 189 -14.74 12.95 8.68
C PRO A 189 -15.95 12.96 7.75
#